data_AF-A0A523NH97-F1
#
_entry.id   AF-A0A523NH97-F1
#
_cell.length_a   1.000
_cell.length_b   1.000
_cell.length_c   1.000
_cell.angle_alpha   90.00
_cell.angle_beta   90.00
_cell.angle_gamma   90.00
#
_symmetry.space_group_name_H-M   'P 1'
#
loop_
_entity.id
_entity.type
_entity.pdbx_description
1 polymer ?
#
loop_
_entity_poly.entity_id
_entity_poly.type
_entity_poly.pdbx_seq_one_letter_code
_entity_poly.pdbx_strand_id
1 'polypeptide(L)'
;MSLTRWNSPRQADPTRIAHPAETPRQIVRIREMSPSSAKVAFRDRLLAESVRALEHDGSRPIEAPDADAIAIAGGGDFETRLVARARAIATADRLEPAMRNTGQVFLAIVAVGVVLAAVAGFSAARASLGALNNEVNVFWALGGLLAVQTILLLSWFVVMIKTPTALPSLSLGGAAVSLARWMAGRWRHSAENAAVVEATGAVFARGAIGRWTLSSISHALWLVFNASCVLFVVLILSTGLYHFVWETTILSADSFTSLTRATAWLPSQLGFPTPSVEQIAASDGSNSPDLSEATRHAWSGLLIGSVVTYGLAPRFVLLILCVWRQSRA
;
A
#
# COMPACT_ATOMS: atom_id res chain seq x y z
N MET A 1 -10.11 -83.27 -27.09
CA MET A 1 -10.94 -84.38 -26.57
C MET A 1 -10.31 -84.88 -25.28
N SER A 2 -11.08 -84.87 -24.18
CA SER A 2 -10.91 -85.59 -22.90
C SER A 2 -9.60 -85.38 -22.09
N LEU A 3 -9.53 -84.54 -21.04
CA LEU A 3 -10.06 -84.68 -19.66
C LEU A 3 -9.58 -85.93 -18.88
N THR A 4 -8.80 -85.70 -17.81
CA THR A 4 -9.14 -85.96 -16.37
C THR A 4 -7.96 -85.52 -15.47
N ARG A 5 -8.09 -84.40 -14.73
CA ARG A 5 -8.22 -84.28 -13.25
C ARG A 5 -7.25 -85.11 -12.42
N TRP A 6 -6.54 -84.48 -11.47
CA TRP A 6 -6.71 -84.72 -10.03
C TRP A 6 -6.15 -83.54 -9.22
N ASN A 7 -6.85 -83.25 -8.13
CA ASN A 7 -6.85 -82.02 -7.33
C ASN A 7 -6.14 -82.32 -5.99
N SER A 8 -5.23 -81.47 -5.52
CA SER A 8 -4.67 -81.53 -4.17
C SER A 8 -4.79 -80.18 -3.46
N PRO A 9 -5.26 -80.14 -2.19
CA PRO A 9 -5.46 -78.90 -1.46
C PRO A 9 -4.12 -78.36 -0.93
N ARG A 10 -3.76 -77.13 -1.30
CA ARG A 10 -2.65 -76.40 -0.67
C ARG A 10 -3.11 -75.82 0.66
N GLN A 11 -2.45 -76.26 1.72
CA GLN A 11 -2.56 -75.76 3.09
C GLN A 11 -2.25 -74.26 3.16
N ALA A 12 -3.01 -73.55 3.99
CA ALA A 12 -2.78 -72.15 4.33
C ALA A 12 -1.54 -72.02 5.24
N ASP A 13 -0.60 -71.18 4.84
CA ASP A 13 0.55 -70.75 5.63
C ASP A 13 0.14 -69.56 6.51
N PRO A 14 0.20 -69.65 7.85
CA PRO A 14 -0.15 -68.57 8.76
C PRO A 14 1.11 -67.76 9.10
N THR A 15 1.72 -67.11 8.11
CA THR A 15 2.76 -66.10 8.35
C THR A 15 2.32 -64.75 7.80
N ARG A 16 1.27 -64.20 8.42
CA ARG A 16 0.83 -62.83 8.19
C ARG A 16 1.87 -61.89 8.79
N ILE A 17 2.60 -61.23 7.89
CA ILE A 17 3.54 -60.15 8.14
C ILE A 17 2.89 -59.12 9.08
N ALA A 18 3.53 -58.89 10.22
CA ALA A 18 3.18 -57.83 11.14
C ALA A 18 3.37 -56.47 10.45
N HIS A 19 2.30 -55.69 10.32
CA HIS A 19 2.39 -54.26 10.01
C HIS A 19 3.16 -53.57 11.15
N PRO A 20 4.18 -52.75 10.86
CA PRO A 20 4.79 -51.95 11.91
C PRO A 20 3.76 -50.96 12.47
N ALA A 21 3.52 -51.05 13.76
CA ALA A 21 2.63 -50.16 14.49
C ALA A 21 3.09 -48.70 14.32
N GLU A 22 2.19 -47.85 13.85
CA GLU A 22 2.36 -46.40 13.83
C GLU A 22 2.75 -45.93 15.24
N THR A 23 3.86 -45.20 15.34
CA THR A 23 4.38 -44.76 16.64
C THR A 23 3.42 -43.75 17.30
N PRO A 24 3.17 -43.83 18.62
CA PRO A 24 2.23 -42.95 19.33
C PRO A 24 2.52 -41.44 19.17
N ARG A 25 3.75 -41.06 18.80
CA ARG A 25 4.15 -39.66 18.59
C ARG A 25 3.52 -39.04 17.33
N GLN A 26 3.21 -39.82 16.31
CA GLN A 26 2.58 -39.31 15.08
C GLN A 26 1.10 -38.99 15.31
N ILE A 27 0.40 -39.83 16.09
CA ILE A 27 -1.02 -39.67 16.41
C ILE A 27 -1.26 -38.48 17.35
N VAL A 28 -0.33 -38.19 18.26
CA VAL A 28 -0.45 -37.03 19.17
C VAL A 28 -0.31 -35.70 18.43
N ARG A 29 0.51 -35.62 17.37
CA ARG A 29 0.66 -34.39 16.57
C ARG A 29 -0.58 -34.06 15.72
N ILE A 30 -1.41 -35.07 15.41
CA ILE A 30 -2.64 -34.92 14.62
C ILE A 30 -3.82 -34.43 15.48
N ARG A 31 -3.78 -34.62 16.80
CA ARG A 31 -4.96 -34.43 17.69
C ARG A 31 -5.05 -33.07 18.38
N GLU A 32 -4.04 -32.20 18.28
CA GLU A 32 -4.04 -30.87 18.93
C GLU A 32 -4.28 -29.68 17.97
N MET A 33 -4.74 -29.93 16.74
CA MET A 33 -5.31 -28.87 15.91
C MET A 33 -6.83 -28.94 15.99
N SER A 34 -7.39 -28.27 17.00
CA SER A 34 -8.78 -27.81 16.87
C SER A 34 -8.86 -26.98 15.57
N PRO A 35 -9.92 -27.10 14.76
CA PRO A 35 -10.15 -26.22 13.64
C PRO A 35 -10.60 -24.88 14.22
N SER A 36 -9.65 -24.17 14.82
CA SER A 36 -9.73 -22.73 14.99
C SER A 36 -9.98 -22.17 13.61
N SER A 37 -11.12 -21.50 13.42
CA SER A 37 -11.41 -20.64 12.26
C SER A 37 -10.49 -19.41 12.28
N ALA A 38 -9.19 -19.62 12.50
CA ALA A 38 -8.16 -18.61 12.43
C ALA A 38 -8.20 -18.09 10.99
N LYS A 39 -8.52 -16.81 10.85
CA LYS A 39 -8.50 -16.14 9.55
C LYS A 39 -7.16 -16.44 8.88
N VAL A 40 -7.22 -16.92 7.64
CA VAL A 40 -6.04 -17.17 6.82
C VAL A 40 -5.24 -15.88 6.72
N ALA A 41 -3.98 -15.90 7.17
CA ALA A 41 -3.15 -14.70 7.20
C ALA A 41 -2.62 -14.36 5.80
N PHE A 42 -2.19 -13.12 5.58
CA PHE A 42 -1.56 -12.71 4.32
C PHE A 42 -0.37 -13.61 3.95
N ARG A 43 0.46 -13.97 4.93
CA ARG A 43 1.61 -14.86 4.75
C ARG A 43 1.19 -16.25 4.24
N ASP A 44 0.03 -16.74 4.68
CA ASP A 44 -0.49 -18.04 4.26
C ASP A 44 -0.99 -18.02 2.82
N ARG A 45 -1.70 -16.94 2.45
CA ARG A 45 -2.12 -16.69 1.06
C ARG A 45 -0.90 -16.58 0.14
N LEU A 46 0.14 -15.88 0.60
CA LEU A 46 1.38 -15.72 -0.15
C LEU A 46 2.11 -17.07 -0.31
N LEU A 47 2.16 -17.91 0.72
CA LEU A 47 2.74 -19.25 0.63
C LEU A 47 1.98 -20.11 -0.38
N ALA A 48 0.64 -20.17 -0.28
CA ALA A 48 -0.19 -20.93 -1.20
C ALA A 48 -0.02 -20.47 -2.66
N GLU A 49 0.02 -19.17 -2.90
CA GLU A 49 0.25 -18.62 -4.24
C GLU A 49 1.69 -18.86 -4.72
N SER A 50 2.68 -18.87 -3.82
CA SER A 50 4.07 -19.20 -4.17
C SER A 50 4.22 -20.66 -4.57
N VAL A 51 3.52 -21.58 -3.88
CA VAL A 51 3.43 -22.98 -4.29
C VAL A 51 2.76 -23.10 -5.67
N ARG A 52 1.64 -22.40 -5.89
CA ARG A 52 0.96 -22.37 -7.20
C ARG A 52 1.88 -21.88 -8.31
N ALA A 53 2.65 -20.81 -8.07
CA ALA A 53 3.59 -20.26 -9.04
C ALA A 53 4.74 -21.24 -9.33
N LEU A 54 5.24 -21.93 -8.30
CA LEU A 54 6.26 -22.96 -8.45
C LEU A 54 5.75 -24.18 -9.24
N GLU A 55 4.51 -24.61 -9.02
CA GLU A 55 3.84 -25.68 -9.78
C GLU A 55 3.58 -25.28 -11.25
N HIS A 56 3.37 -23.98 -11.51
CA HIS A 56 3.14 -23.48 -12.87
C HIS A 56 4.42 -23.37 -13.69
N ASP A 57 5.53 -22.96 -13.08
CA ASP A 57 6.85 -22.83 -13.72
C ASP A 57 7.60 -24.18 -13.75
N GLY A 58 7.29 -25.09 -12.81
CA GLY A 58 7.71 -26.48 -12.84
C GLY A 58 6.99 -27.27 -13.93
N SER A 59 7.71 -28.11 -14.69
CA SER A 59 7.12 -28.85 -15.82
C SER A 59 6.06 -29.88 -15.42
N ARG A 60 5.81 -30.10 -14.11
CA ARG A 60 4.76 -30.98 -13.57
C ARG A 60 4.23 -30.47 -12.22
N PRO A 61 2.95 -30.71 -11.89
CA PRO A 61 2.40 -30.46 -10.57
C PRO A 61 3.21 -31.15 -9.46
N ILE A 62 3.30 -30.53 -8.29
CA ILE A 62 3.91 -31.17 -7.12
C ILE A 62 2.95 -32.26 -6.64
N GLU A 63 3.32 -33.52 -6.87
CA GLU A 63 2.60 -34.68 -6.34
C GLU A 63 2.93 -34.84 -4.84
N ALA A 64 1.95 -34.51 -3.98
CA ALA A 64 2.10 -34.56 -2.53
C ALA A 64 0.83 -35.16 -1.87
N PRO A 65 0.57 -36.47 -2.05
CA PRO A 65 -0.64 -37.12 -1.56
C PRO A 65 -0.80 -37.02 -0.02
N ASP A 66 0.30 -36.98 0.73
CA ASP A 66 0.27 -36.77 2.18
C ASP A 66 -0.23 -35.35 2.54
N ALA A 67 0.19 -34.33 1.77
CA ALA A 67 -0.27 -32.96 1.94
C ALA A 67 -1.75 -32.80 1.56
N ASP A 68 -2.19 -33.52 0.53
CA ASP A 68 -3.60 -33.58 0.13
C ASP A 68 -4.46 -34.23 1.22
N ALA A 69 -3.99 -35.35 1.80
CA ALA A 69 -4.66 -36.03 2.90
C ALA A 69 -4.77 -35.13 4.14
N ILE A 70 -3.71 -34.40 4.50
CA ILE A 70 -3.71 -33.42 5.59
C ILE A 70 -4.75 -32.32 5.33
N ALA A 71 -4.79 -31.77 4.10
CA ALA A 71 -5.73 -30.72 3.74
C ALA A 71 -7.19 -31.20 3.77
N ILE A 72 -7.47 -32.40 3.26
CA ILE A 72 -8.82 -32.98 3.28
C ILE A 72 -9.25 -33.28 4.72
N ALA A 73 -8.38 -33.88 5.53
CA ALA A 73 -8.66 -34.22 6.92
C ALA A 73 -8.86 -32.97 7.81
N GLY A 74 -8.16 -31.87 7.50
CA GLY A 74 -8.31 -30.60 8.22
C GLY A 74 -9.66 -29.90 8.04
N GLY A 75 -10.43 -30.26 7.00
CA GLY A 75 -11.75 -29.69 6.73
C GLY A 75 -11.73 -28.18 6.44
N GLY A 76 -12.89 -27.52 6.62
CA GLY A 76 -13.04 -26.09 6.37
C GLY A 76 -13.38 -25.72 4.91
N ASP A 77 -13.33 -24.43 4.62
CA ASP A 77 -13.57 -23.91 3.27
C ASP A 77 -12.41 -24.25 2.31
N PHE A 78 -12.57 -23.91 1.03
CA PHE A 78 -11.54 -24.19 0.02
C PHE A 78 -10.22 -23.49 0.33
N GLU A 79 -10.27 -22.23 0.79
CA GLU A 79 -9.07 -21.43 1.08
C GLU A 79 -8.25 -22.03 2.23
N THR A 80 -8.92 -22.45 3.31
CA THR A 80 -8.29 -23.10 4.47
C THR A 80 -7.59 -24.39 4.07
N ARG A 81 -8.25 -25.21 3.23
CA ARG A 81 -7.66 -26.46 2.74
C ARG A 81 -6.49 -26.23 1.81
N LEU A 82 -6.57 -25.23 0.92
CA LEU A 82 -5.48 -24.87 0.02
C LEU A 82 -4.23 -24.44 0.80
N VAL A 83 -4.41 -23.65 1.86
CA VAL A 83 -3.32 -23.22 2.75
C VAL A 83 -2.76 -24.38 3.56
N ALA A 84 -3.62 -25.26 4.09
CA ALA A 84 -3.19 -26.45 4.82
C ALA A 84 -2.32 -27.35 3.93
N ARG A 85 -2.74 -27.57 2.67
CA ARG A 85 -1.93 -28.29 1.67
C ARG A 85 -0.60 -27.60 1.43
N ALA A 86 -0.61 -26.29 1.17
CA ALA A 86 0.60 -25.53 0.87
C ALA A 86 1.64 -25.60 1.99
N ARG A 87 1.20 -25.58 3.26
CA ARG A 87 2.09 -25.75 4.42
C ARG A 87 2.63 -27.17 4.57
N ALA A 88 1.86 -28.18 4.17
CA ALA A 88 2.23 -29.59 4.32
C ALA A 88 3.17 -30.10 3.20
N ILE A 89 3.31 -29.35 2.10
CA ILE A 89 4.23 -29.69 1.02
C ILE A 89 5.68 -29.52 1.48
N ALA A 90 6.52 -30.53 1.21
CA ALA A 90 7.93 -30.55 1.62
C ALA A 90 8.78 -29.39 1.06
N THR A 91 8.38 -28.77 -0.05
CA THR A 91 9.07 -27.61 -0.63
C THR A 91 8.71 -26.28 0.06
N ALA A 92 7.73 -26.25 0.96
CA ALA A 92 7.33 -25.03 1.68
C ALA A 92 8.50 -24.41 2.46
N ASP A 93 9.32 -25.23 3.11
CA ASP A 93 10.49 -24.76 3.86
C ASP A 93 11.55 -24.07 2.98
N ARG A 94 11.62 -24.44 1.69
CA ARG A 94 12.54 -23.82 0.71
C ARG A 94 12.06 -22.44 0.26
N LEU A 95 10.76 -22.15 0.37
CA LEU A 95 10.17 -20.86 0.00
C LEU A 95 10.35 -19.82 1.11
N GLU A 96 10.51 -20.25 2.36
CA GLU A 96 10.58 -19.37 3.53
C GLU A 96 11.71 -18.30 3.44
N PRO A 97 12.97 -18.63 3.08
CA PRO A 97 14.01 -17.62 2.92
C PRO A 97 13.68 -16.60 1.81
N ALA A 98 13.09 -17.06 0.71
CA ALA A 98 12.69 -16.22 -0.42
C ALA A 98 11.54 -15.27 -0.05
N MET A 99 10.55 -15.75 0.70
CA MET A 99 9.46 -14.93 1.26
C MET A 99 9.99 -13.87 2.22
N ARG A 100 10.91 -14.24 3.13
CA ARG A 100 11.54 -13.28 4.05
C ARG A 100 12.33 -12.21 3.30
N ASN A 101 13.16 -12.61 2.33
CA ASN A 101 13.94 -11.69 1.52
C ASN A 101 13.04 -10.72 0.73
N THR A 102 11.98 -11.24 0.11
CA THR A 102 11.00 -10.42 -0.63
C THR A 102 10.32 -9.40 0.28
N GLY A 103 9.94 -9.82 1.50
CA GLY A 103 9.41 -8.91 2.53
C GLY A 103 10.40 -7.83 2.93
N GLN A 104 11.69 -8.17 3.12
CA GLN A 104 12.75 -7.21 3.44
C GLN A 104 12.98 -6.19 2.31
N VAL A 105 13.01 -6.65 1.06
CA VAL A 105 13.12 -5.77 -0.12
C VAL A 105 11.92 -4.83 -0.21
N PHE A 106 10.70 -5.35 0.00
CA PHE A 106 9.50 -4.52 0.01
C PHE A 106 9.55 -3.44 1.10
N LEU A 107 9.95 -3.79 2.32
CA LEU A 107 10.14 -2.84 3.41
C LEU A 107 11.22 -1.80 3.09
N ALA A 108 12.33 -2.20 2.47
CA ALA A 108 13.38 -1.29 2.03
C ALA A 108 12.88 -0.30 0.98
N ILE A 109 12.08 -0.75 0.00
CA ILE A 109 11.46 0.11 -1.02
C ILE A 109 10.53 1.13 -0.35
N VAL A 110 9.69 0.70 0.60
CA VAL A 110 8.80 1.61 1.35
C VAL A 110 9.62 2.61 2.15
N ALA A 111 10.68 2.18 2.83
CA ALA A 111 11.57 3.06 3.60
C ALA A 111 12.24 4.12 2.72
N VAL A 112 12.77 3.73 1.55
CA VAL A 112 13.30 4.66 0.55
C VAL A 112 12.20 5.62 0.09
N GLY A 113 10.99 5.12 -0.18
CA GLY A 113 9.83 5.93 -0.53
C GLY A 113 9.50 7.00 0.52
N VAL A 114 9.57 6.66 1.82
CA VAL A 114 9.35 7.60 2.94
C VAL A 114 10.39 8.72 2.91
N VAL A 115 11.68 8.38 2.74
CA VAL A 115 12.76 9.38 2.64
C VAL A 115 12.53 10.28 1.43
N LEU A 116 12.22 9.72 0.26
CA LEU A 116 11.94 10.49 -0.94
C LEU A 116 10.72 11.41 -0.78
N ALA A 117 9.65 10.93 -0.12
CA ALA A 117 8.47 11.74 0.17
C ALA A 117 8.81 12.93 1.08
N ALA A 118 9.65 12.72 2.10
CA ALA A 118 10.09 13.79 2.98
C ALA A 118 10.95 14.85 2.25
N VAL A 119 11.92 14.39 1.45
CA VAL A 119 12.76 15.26 0.61
C VAL A 119 11.93 16.02 -0.42
N ALA A 120 10.95 15.37 -1.03
CA ALA A 120 10.03 16.00 -1.97
C ALA A 120 9.16 17.07 -1.28
N GLY A 121 8.68 16.80 -0.06
CA GLY A 121 7.91 17.77 0.72
C GLY A 121 8.72 19.00 1.12
N PHE A 122 9.96 18.79 1.57
CA PHE A 122 10.93 19.88 1.78
C PHE A 122 11.15 20.70 0.50
N SER A 123 11.40 20.01 -0.61
CA SER A 123 11.70 20.67 -1.89
C SER A 123 10.51 21.48 -2.39
N ALA A 124 9.28 20.96 -2.23
CA ALA A 124 8.06 21.66 -2.57
C ALA A 124 7.84 22.90 -1.70
N ALA A 125 8.02 22.79 -0.37
CA ALA A 125 7.95 23.94 0.55
C ALA A 125 8.91 25.07 0.13
N ARG A 126 10.17 24.72 -0.14
CA ARG A 126 11.20 25.68 -0.55
C ARG A 126 10.93 26.29 -1.91
N ALA A 127 10.42 25.50 -2.87
CA ALA A 127 10.04 26.01 -4.19
C ALA A 127 8.85 26.97 -4.12
N SER A 128 7.87 26.67 -3.28
CA SER A 128 6.63 27.45 -3.15
C SER A 128 6.79 28.81 -2.47
N LEU A 129 7.82 28.98 -1.62
CA LEU A 129 8.06 30.24 -0.90
C LEU A 129 9.01 31.22 -1.63
N GLY A 130 9.51 30.87 -2.82
CA GLY A 130 10.33 31.76 -3.65
C GLY A 130 11.75 31.98 -3.10
N ALA A 131 12.78 31.81 -3.94
CA ALA A 131 14.17 31.88 -3.51
C ALA A 131 14.84 33.26 -3.69
N LEU A 132 14.21 34.21 -4.40
CA LEU A 132 14.90 35.39 -4.93
C LEU A 132 14.52 36.72 -4.26
N ASN A 133 13.22 36.94 -3.95
CA ASN A 133 12.75 38.26 -3.48
C ASN A 133 11.89 38.23 -2.20
N ASN A 134 11.76 37.07 -1.53
CA ASN A 134 10.87 36.86 -0.36
C ASN A 134 9.39 37.26 -0.58
N GLU A 135 8.98 37.50 -1.81
CA GLU A 135 7.59 37.68 -2.21
C GLU A 135 6.95 36.33 -2.50
N VAL A 136 5.80 36.09 -1.88
CA VAL A 136 5.06 34.83 -1.98
C VAL A 136 3.69 35.11 -2.54
N ASN A 137 3.45 34.65 -3.77
CA ASN A 137 2.09 34.55 -4.26
C ASN A 137 1.42 33.31 -3.67
N VAL A 138 0.46 33.53 -2.78
CA VAL A 138 -0.20 32.48 -2.00
C VAL A 138 -0.83 31.40 -2.88
N PHE A 139 -1.42 31.74 -4.02
CA PHE A 139 -2.08 30.76 -4.88
C PHE A 139 -1.09 29.97 -5.73
N TRP A 140 0.05 30.57 -6.12
CA TRP A 140 1.16 29.80 -6.69
C TRP A 140 1.77 28.85 -5.66
N ALA A 141 1.95 29.32 -4.41
CA ALA A 141 2.44 28.48 -3.33
C ALA A 141 1.49 27.30 -3.05
N LEU A 142 0.19 27.58 -2.89
CA LEU A 142 -0.85 26.56 -2.70
C LEU A 142 -0.97 25.62 -3.89
N GLY A 143 -0.93 26.15 -5.12
CA GLY A 143 -0.94 25.37 -6.35
C GLY A 143 0.24 24.39 -6.40
N GLY A 144 1.45 24.85 -6.11
CA GLY A 144 2.66 24.02 -6.06
C GLY A 144 2.60 22.93 -4.98
N LEU A 145 2.01 23.24 -3.82
CA LEU A 145 1.91 22.29 -2.70
C LEU A 145 0.75 21.30 -2.85
N LEU A 146 -0.37 21.71 -3.47
CA LEU A 146 -1.63 20.97 -3.41
C LEU A 146 -2.19 20.49 -4.75
N ALA A 147 -1.89 21.12 -5.89
CA ALA A 147 -2.60 20.83 -7.13
C ALA A 147 -2.39 19.37 -7.61
N VAL A 148 -1.13 18.96 -7.77
CA VAL A 148 -0.78 17.61 -8.24
C VAL A 148 -1.32 16.54 -7.31
N GLN A 149 -1.12 16.72 -6.00
CA GLN A 149 -1.57 15.73 -5.02
C GLN A 149 -3.09 15.65 -4.89
N THR A 150 -3.81 16.74 -5.18
CA THR A 150 -5.27 16.76 -5.25
C THR A 150 -5.77 16.00 -6.49
N ILE A 151 -5.18 16.22 -7.66
CA ILE A 151 -5.52 15.48 -8.89
C ILE A 151 -5.32 13.97 -8.69
N LEU A 152 -4.19 13.58 -8.09
CA LEU A 152 -3.90 12.17 -7.79
C LEU A 152 -4.86 11.59 -6.75
N LEU A 153 -5.30 12.38 -5.77
CA LEU A 153 -6.33 11.96 -4.82
C LEU A 153 -7.68 11.71 -5.49
N LEU A 154 -8.12 12.63 -6.36
CA LEU A 154 -9.36 12.47 -7.12
C LEU A 154 -9.30 11.26 -8.06
N SER A 155 -8.15 11.07 -8.71
CA SER A 155 -7.89 9.89 -9.55
C SER A 155 -7.98 8.59 -8.74
N TRP A 156 -7.44 8.59 -7.51
CA TRP A 156 -7.58 7.46 -6.60
C TRP A 156 -9.05 7.16 -6.27
N PHE A 157 -9.88 8.17 -5.99
CA PHE A 157 -11.32 7.96 -5.76
C PHE A 157 -12.00 7.32 -6.98
N VAL A 158 -11.70 7.80 -8.19
CA VAL A 158 -12.25 7.23 -9.43
C VAL A 158 -11.88 5.74 -9.56
N VAL A 159 -10.60 5.40 -9.37
CA VAL A 159 -10.12 4.00 -9.42
C VAL A 159 -10.81 3.15 -8.34
N MET A 160 -10.92 3.67 -7.11
CA MET A 160 -11.54 2.93 -6.01
C MET A 160 -13.03 2.65 -6.22
N ILE A 161 -13.75 3.53 -6.91
CA ILE A 161 -15.18 3.37 -7.21
C ILE A 161 -15.39 2.48 -8.45
N LYS A 162 -14.59 2.67 -9.50
CA LYS A 162 -14.83 2.07 -10.82
C LYS A 162 -14.18 0.70 -11.02
N THR A 163 -13.10 0.39 -10.31
CA THR A 163 -12.39 -0.90 -10.45
C THR A 163 -12.29 -1.62 -9.10
N PRO A 164 -13.40 -2.22 -8.61
CA PRO A 164 -13.45 -2.79 -7.28
C PRO A 164 -12.58 -4.05 -7.12
N THR A 165 -12.30 -4.77 -8.20
CA THR A 165 -11.72 -6.13 -8.18
C THR A 165 -10.31 -6.26 -8.76
N ALA A 166 -9.78 -5.26 -9.48
CA ALA A 166 -8.44 -5.29 -10.05
C ALA A 166 -7.84 -3.88 -10.22
N LEU A 167 -6.52 -3.76 -10.06
CA LEU A 167 -5.79 -2.56 -10.49
C LEU A 167 -5.73 -2.56 -12.03
N PRO A 168 -6.19 -1.50 -12.73
CA PRO A 168 -6.04 -1.44 -14.17
C PRO A 168 -4.56 -1.53 -14.55
N SER A 169 -4.23 -2.35 -15.54
CA SER A 169 -2.86 -2.52 -16.08
C SER A 169 -2.24 -1.21 -16.57
N LEU A 170 -3.08 -0.25 -17.00
CA LEU A 170 -2.69 1.11 -17.40
C LEU A 170 -2.58 2.12 -16.24
N SER A 171 -2.87 1.74 -15.00
CA SER A 171 -2.65 2.65 -13.87
C SER A 171 -1.17 2.72 -13.50
N LEU A 172 -0.73 3.81 -12.86
CA LEU A 172 0.63 3.92 -12.28
C LEU A 172 0.97 2.73 -11.37
N GLY A 173 -0.02 2.18 -10.64
CA GLY A 173 0.15 0.95 -9.86
C GLY A 173 0.34 -0.30 -10.72
N GLY A 174 -0.42 -0.44 -11.81
CA GLY A 174 -0.25 -1.52 -12.79
C GLY A 174 1.09 -1.47 -13.54
N ALA A 175 1.56 -0.27 -13.87
CA ALA A 175 2.87 -0.02 -14.46
C ALA A 175 4.00 -0.33 -13.47
N ALA A 176 3.87 0.08 -12.20
CA ALA A 176 4.83 -0.26 -11.14
C ALA A 176 4.91 -1.77 -10.89
N VAL A 177 3.77 -2.46 -10.85
CA VAL A 177 3.71 -3.94 -10.75
C VAL A 177 4.33 -4.60 -11.98
N SER A 178 4.12 -4.05 -13.18
CA SER A 178 4.69 -4.59 -14.42
C SER A 178 6.20 -4.36 -14.51
N LEU A 179 6.70 -3.19 -14.08
CA LEU A 179 8.12 -2.90 -13.95
C LEU A 179 8.78 -3.80 -12.89
N ALA A 180 8.11 -4.01 -11.74
CA ALA A 180 8.57 -4.93 -10.72
C ALA A 180 8.68 -6.36 -11.25
N ARG A 181 7.69 -6.84 -12.02
CA ARG A 181 7.75 -8.16 -12.69
C ARG A 181 8.87 -8.23 -13.72
N TRP A 182 9.07 -7.18 -14.51
CA TRP A 182 10.16 -7.12 -15.50
C TRP A 182 11.55 -7.17 -14.82
N MET A 183 11.75 -6.39 -13.75
CA MET A 183 13.00 -6.41 -12.98
C MET A 183 13.21 -7.77 -12.31
N ALA A 184 12.16 -8.36 -11.73
CA ALA A 184 12.20 -9.68 -11.12
C ALA A 184 12.55 -10.79 -12.12
N GLY A 185 12.00 -10.72 -13.33
CA GLY A 185 12.34 -11.65 -14.42
C GLY A 185 13.80 -11.56 -14.85
N ARG A 186 14.46 -10.43 -14.58
CA ARG A 186 15.86 -10.19 -14.91
C ARG A 186 16.83 -10.63 -13.81
N TRP A 187 16.33 -10.92 -12.61
CA TRP A 187 17.07 -11.30 -11.40
C TRP A 187 16.60 -12.67 -10.85
N ARG A 188 16.26 -13.61 -11.74
CA ARG A 188 15.88 -14.99 -11.37
C ARG A 188 17.10 -15.76 -10.88
N HIS A 189 17.48 -15.57 -9.62
CA HIS A 189 18.59 -16.32 -9.01
C HIS A 189 18.19 -17.75 -8.61
N SER A 190 16.91 -18.02 -8.36
CA SER A 190 16.37 -19.37 -8.15
C SER A 190 14.88 -19.46 -8.53
N ALA A 191 14.37 -20.68 -8.74
CA ALA A 191 12.96 -20.93 -9.05
C ALA A 191 12.04 -20.49 -7.89
N GLU A 192 12.48 -20.68 -6.65
CA GLU A 192 11.76 -20.25 -5.43
C GLU A 192 11.61 -18.73 -5.37
N ASN A 193 12.70 -18.00 -5.63
CA ASN A 193 12.66 -16.53 -5.65
C ASN A 193 11.72 -16.02 -6.74
N ALA A 194 11.77 -16.61 -7.94
CA ALA A 194 10.88 -16.25 -9.03
C ALA A 194 9.41 -16.49 -8.67
N ALA A 195 9.09 -17.67 -8.10
CA ALA A 195 7.75 -18.06 -7.69
C ALA A 195 7.20 -17.12 -6.60
N VAL A 196 8.00 -16.78 -5.58
CA VAL A 196 7.59 -15.87 -4.51
C VAL A 196 7.34 -14.46 -5.02
N VAL A 197 8.17 -13.95 -5.94
CA VAL A 197 7.98 -12.60 -6.49
C VAL A 197 6.76 -12.54 -7.40
N GLU A 198 6.53 -13.56 -8.23
CA GLU A 198 5.31 -13.67 -9.02
C GLU A 198 4.08 -13.71 -8.11
N ALA A 199 4.10 -14.58 -7.10
CA ALA A 199 3.03 -14.73 -6.14
C ALA A 199 2.74 -13.43 -5.38
N THR A 200 3.78 -12.72 -4.96
CA THR A 200 3.65 -11.40 -4.33
C THR A 200 2.92 -10.44 -5.26
N GLY A 201 3.34 -10.36 -6.53
CA GLY A 201 2.68 -9.53 -7.53
C GLY A 201 1.22 -9.93 -7.77
N ALA A 202 0.93 -11.24 -7.81
CA ALA A 202 -0.42 -11.77 -7.99
C ALA A 202 -1.32 -11.43 -6.80
N VAL A 203 -0.87 -11.64 -5.57
CA VAL A 203 -1.62 -11.31 -4.34
C VAL A 203 -1.88 -9.81 -4.21
N PHE A 204 -0.92 -8.96 -4.59
CA PHE A 204 -1.14 -7.51 -4.59
C PHE A 204 -2.08 -7.04 -5.71
N ALA A 205 -2.03 -7.69 -6.88
CA ALA A 205 -2.87 -7.34 -8.02
C ALA A 205 -4.30 -7.87 -7.89
N ARG A 206 -4.50 -8.98 -7.17
CA ARG A 206 -5.76 -9.71 -7.08
C ARG A 206 -6.28 -9.67 -5.63
N GLY A 207 -7.35 -8.91 -5.42
CA GLY A 207 -8.13 -8.94 -4.18
C GLY A 207 -8.06 -7.68 -3.33
N ALA A 208 -8.94 -7.64 -2.34
CA ALA A 208 -9.12 -6.48 -1.47
C ALA A 208 -7.86 -6.17 -0.63
N ILE A 209 -7.14 -7.19 -0.17
CA ILE A 209 -5.98 -7.02 0.71
C ILE A 209 -4.85 -6.22 0.02
N GLY A 210 -4.52 -6.56 -1.23
CA GLY A 210 -3.49 -5.87 -2.00
C GLY A 210 -3.85 -4.42 -2.29
N ARG A 211 -5.10 -4.20 -2.72
CA ARG A 211 -5.67 -2.87 -2.97
C ARG A 211 -5.59 -1.96 -1.74
N TRP A 212 -6.03 -2.43 -0.57
CA TRP A 212 -6.02 -1.62 0.66
C TRP A 212 -4.61 -1.44 1.20
N THR A 213 -3.71 -2.43 1.04
CA THR A 213 -2.30 -2.30 1.45
C THR A 213 -1.59 -1.24 0.61
N LEU A 214 -1.68 -1.31 -0.72
CA LEU A 214 -1.02 -0.34 -1.60
C LEU A 214 -1.62 1.07 -1.43
N SER A 215 -2.93 1.17 -1.22
CA SER A 215 -3.57 2.45 -0.89
C SER A 215 -3.07 3.01 0.43
N SER A 216 -2.94 2.19 1.48
CA SER A 216 -2.40 2.61 2.77
C SER A 216 -0.97 3.13 2.63
N ILE A 217 -0.10 2.41 1.90
CA ILE A 217 1.27 2.87 1.65
C ILE A 217 1.26 4.21 0.90
N SER A 218 0.47 4.33 -0.16
CA SER A 218 0.38 5.60 -0.90
C SER A 218 -0.08 6.77 -0.03
N HIS A 219 -1.13 6.58 0.78
CA HIS A 219 -1.61 7.62 1.69
C HIS A 219 -0.60 7.96 2.79
N ALA A 220 0.13 6.97 3.33
CA ALA A 220 1.20 7.20 4.28
C ALA A 220 2.35 8.01 3.69
N LEU A 221 2.77 7.71 2.45
CA LEU A 221 3.79 8.49 1.75
C LEU A 221 3.34 9.93 1.49
N TRP A 222 2.10 10.14 1.05
CA TRP A 222 1.52 11.48 0.92
C TRP A 222 1.41 12.21 2.26
N LEU A 223 1.16 11.48 3.35
CA LEU A 223 1.12 12.07 4.69
C LEU A 223 2.50 12.55 5.13
N VAL A 224 3.55 11.76 4.88
CA VAL A 224 4.95 12.17 5.13
C VAL A 224 5.32 13.39 4.29
N PHE A 225 4.95 13.40 3.01
CA PHE A 225 5.13 14.56 2.13
C PHE A 225 4.46 15.82 2.72
N ASN A 226 3.17 15.74 3.08
CA ASN A 226 2.43 16.88 3.62
C ASN A 226 2.96 17.33 4.99
N ALA A 227 3.33 16.39 5.87
CA ALA A 227 3.94 16.72 7.16
C ALA A 227 5.28 17.45 6.97
N SER A 228 6.08 17.03 5.99
CA SER A 228 7.33 17.70 5.63
C SER A 228 7.06 19.08 5.04
N CYS A 229 6.08 19.23 4.15
CA CYS A 229 5.66 20.55 3.64
C CYS A 229 5.29 21.50 4.78
N VAL A 230 4.42 21.07 5.71
CA VAL A 230 4.00 21.87 6.86
C VAL A 230 5.19 22.25 7.73
N LEU A 231 6.02 21.26 8.12
CA LEU A 231 7.20 21.49 8.94
C LEU A 231 8.14 22.53 8.31
N PHE A 232 8.47 22.38 7.03
CA PHE A 232 9.43 23.25 6.38
C PHE A 232 8.85 24.61 6.00
N VAL A 233 7.57 24.71 5.64
CA VAL A 233 6.91 26.02 5.49
C VAL A 233 6.96 26.78 6.80
N VAL A 234 6.67 26.13 7.94
CA VAL A 234 6.78 26.75 9.27
C VAL A 234 8.20 27.19 9.56
N LEU A 235 9.20 26.33 9.37
CA LEU A 235 10.61 26.67 9.64
C LEU A 235 11.11 27.83 8.77
N ILE A 236 10.76 27.84 7.48
CA ILE A 236 11.15 28.90 6.55
C ILE A 236 10.49 30.22 6.95
N LEU A 237 9.17 30.23 7.17
CA LEU A 237 8.44 31.44 7.59
C LEU A 237 8.87 31.94 8.98
N SER A 238 9.41 31.07 9.84
CA SER A 238 9.92 31.47 11.16
C SER A 238 11.28 32.16 11.12
N THR A 239 12.03 32.00 10.03
CA THR A 239 13.42 32.49 9.90
C THR A 239 13.59 33.57 8.83
N GLY A 240 12.53 33.88 8.08
CA GLY A 240 12.52 34.91 7.05
C GLY A 240 11.31 35.82 7.13
N LEU A 241 11.48 37.08 6.75
CA LEU A 241 10.38 38.02 6.58
C LEU A 241 9.86 37.90 5.15
N TYR A 242 8.70 37.26 4.99
CA TYR A 242 8.05 37.04 3.70
C TYR A 242 6.90 38.02 3.50
N HIS A 243 6.76 38.53 2.27
CA HIS A 243 5.68 39.40 1.87
C HIS A 243 4.70 38.62 1.00
N PHE A 244 3.46 38.48 1.46
CA PHE A 244 2.43 37.82 0.68
C PHE A 244 1.76 38.85 -0.22
N VAL A 245 1.93 38.65 -1.52
CA VAL A 245 1.34 39.52 -2.55
C VAL A 245 0.41 38.69 -3.40
N TRP A 246 -0.62 39.34 -3.93
CA TRP A 246 -1.38 38.75 -5.02
C TRP A 246 -1.28 39.61 -6.26
N GLU A 247 -0.82 38.97 -7.32
CA GLU A 247 -0.73 39.55 -8.65
C GLU A 247 -1.53 38.66 -9.59
N THR A 248 -2.61 39.20 -10.15
CA THR A 248 -3.43 38.49 -11.12
C THR A 248 -3.69 39.39 -12.33
N THR A 249 -3.28 38.94 -13.51
CA THR A 249 -3.58 39.65 -14.77
C THR A 249 -5.02 39.43 -15.23
N ILE A 250 -5.61 38.28 -14.89
CA ILE A 250 -6.92 37.85 -15.40
C ILE A 250 -8.03 38.02 -14.35
N LEU A 251 -7.72 37.79 -13.08
CA LEU A 251 -8.72 37.82 -12.01
C LEU A 251 -8.95 39.27 -11.53
N SER A 252 -10.21 39.65 -11.34
CA SER A 252 -10.54 40.89 -10.64
C SER A 252 -10.26 40.77 -9.15
N ALA A 253 -10.04 41.90 -8.46
CA ALA A 253 -9.84 41.95 -7.01
C ALA A 253 -10.99 41.29 -6.22
N ASP A 254 -12.24 41.50 -6.64
CA ASP A 254 -13.42 40.89 -6.02
C ASP A 254 -13.45 39.36 -6.18
N SER A 255 -13.03 38.88 -7.36
CA SER A 255 -12.93 37.44 -7.63
C SER A 255 -11.83 36.81 -6.80
N PHE A 256 -10.67 37.48 -6.67
CA PHE A 256 -9.57 37.05 -5.83
C PHE A 256 -9.96 36.99 -4.35
N THR A 257 -10.67 38.01 -3.86
CA THR A 257 -11.20 38.05 -2.50
C THR A 257 -12.18 36.92 -2.25
N SER A 258 -13.10 36.66 -3.19
CA SER A 258 -14.07 35.59 -3.08
C SER A 258 -13.41 34.20 -3.09
N LEU A 259 -12.43 33.99 -3.96
CA LEU A 259 -11.65 32.77 -3.99
C LEU A 259 -10.86 32.56 -2.69
N THR A 260 -10.20 33.60 -2.19
CA THR A 260 -9.45 33.56 -0.93
C THR A 260 -10.36 33.21 0.24
N ARG A 261 -11.55 33.80 0.33
CA ARG A 261 -12.54 33.46 1.37
C ARG A 261 -13.02 32.02 1.25
N ALA A 262 -13.26 31.53 0.03
CA ALA A 262 -13.65 30.13 -0.18
C ALA A 262 -12.55 29.16 0.27
N THR A 263 -11.28 29.45 -0.06
CA THR A 263 -10.12 28.68 0.40
C THR A 263 -9.89 28.80 1.91
N ALA A 264 -10.15 29.97 2.50
CA ALA A 264 -10.00 30.22 3.93
C ALA A 264 -11.10 29.57 4.79
N TRP A 265 -12.22 29.17 4.20
CA TRP A 265 -13.37 28.65 4.94
C TRP A 265 -12.98 27.50 5.86
N LEU A 266 -12.42 26.40 5.34
CA LEU A 266 -12.09 25.24 6.17
C LEU A 266 -10.92 25.49 7.15
N PRO A 267 -9.80 26.12 6.74
CA PRO A 267 -8.73 26.53 7.67
C PRO A 267 -9.23 27.38 8.84
N SER A 268 -10.10 28.36 8.59
CA SER A 268 -10.63 29.24 9.64
C SER A 268 -11.49 28.47 10.65
N GLN A 269 -12.26 27.46 10.20
CA GLN A 269 -13.04 26.60 11.11
C GLN A 269 -12.14 25.78 12.05
N LEU A 270 -10.90 25.50 11.66
CA LEU A 270 -9.91 24.82 12.48
C LEU A 270 -9.04 25.77 13.32
N GLY A 271 -9.34 27.08 13.30
CA GLY A 271 -8.65 28.09 14.11
C GLY A 271 -7.34 28.61 13.50
N PHE A 272 -7.05 28.33 12.23
CA PHE A 272 -5.93 28.98 11.55
C PHE A 272 -6.27 30.45 11.29
N PRO A 273 -5.32 31.39 11.50
CA PRO A 273 -5.54 32.78 11.15
C PRO A 273 -5.65 32.90 9.63
N THR A 274 -6.57 33.74 9.16
CA THR A 274 -6.83 33.95 7.74
C THR A 274 -7.04 35.44 7.47
N PRO A 275 -6.61 35.97 6.31
CA PRO A 275 -6.66 37.40 6.06
C PRO A 275 -8.11 37.91 5.95
N SER A 276 -8.39 39.07 6.55
CA SER A 276 -9.64 39.81 6.37
C SER A 276 -9.76 40.38 4.95
N VAL A 277 -10.94 40.88 4.58
CA VAL A 277 -11.16 41.50 3.26
C VAL A 277 -10.23 42.71 3.06
N GLU A 278 -10.04 43.50 4.11
CA GLU A 278 -9.15 44.67 4.11
C GLU A 278 -7.69 44.24 3.97
N GLN A 279 -7.29 43.16 4.66
CA GLN A 279 -5.94 42.60 4.55
C GLN A 279 -5.67 42.00 3.16
N ILE A 280 -6.68 41.39 2.53
CA ILE A 280 -6.58 40.89 1.15
C ILE A 280 -6.39 42.08 0.19
N ALA A 281 -7.24 43.10 0.29
CA ALA A 281 -7.15 44.29 -0.55
C ALA A 281 -5.81 45.02 -0.40
N ALA A 282 -5.29 45.13 0.82
CA ALA A 282 -3.99 45.74 1.11
C ALA A 282 -2.79 44.93 0.59
N SER A 283 -2.99 43.68 0.16
CA SER A 283 -1.93 42.81 -0.36
C SER A 283 -1.85 42.81 -1.90
N ASP A 284 -2.52 43.77 -2.55
CA ASP A 284 -2.44 44.01 -4.00
C ASP A 284 -1.00 44.44 -4.36
N GLY A 285 -0.35 43.70 -5.26
CA GLY A 285 1.06 43.91 -5.65
C GLY A 285 1.37 45.31 -6.18
N SER A 286 0.35 46.11 -6.54
CA SER A 286 0.50 47.50 -6.97
C SER A 286 0.78 48.51 -5.85
N ASN A 287 0.44 48.20 -4.60
CA ASN A 287 0.60 49.08 -3.43
C ASN A 287 1.36 48.35 -2.30
N SER A 288 2.62 48.01 -2.54
CA SER A 288 3.46 47.37 -1.53
C SER A 288 4.32 48.39 -0.78
N PRO A 289 3.85 48.94 0.35
CA PRO A 289 4.75 49.25 1.44
C PRO A 289 4.28 48.51 2.71
N ASP A 290 5.23 47.85 3.38
CA ASP A 290 5.11 47.31 4.75
C ASP A 290 3.72 46.80 5.15
N LEU A 291 3.36 45.62 4.65
CA LEU A 291 2.25 44.85 5.23
C LEU A 291 2.45 44.76 6.74
N SER A 292 1.39 44.97 7.51
CA SER A 292 1.45 44.79 8.96
C SER A 292 1.89 43.36 9.31
N GLU A 293 2.53 43.18 10.47
CA GLU A 293 2.85 41.85 11.00
C GLU A 293 1.60 40.96 11.09
N ALA A 294 0.46 41.54 11.50
CA ALA A 294 -0.82 40.84 11.55
C ALA A 294 -1.28 40.33 10.17
N THR A 295 -1.06 41.12 9.10
CA THR A 295 -1.39 40.70 7.72
C THR A 295 -0.51 39.55 7.26
N ARG A 296 0.81 39.61 7.51
CA ARG A 296 1.72 38.50 7.20
C ARG A 296 1.33 37.23 7.96
N HIS A 297 1.08 37.34 9.26
CA HIS A 297 0.67 36.22 10.10
C HIS A 297 -0.63 35.57 9.61
N ALA A 298 -1.61 36.38 9.17
CA ALA A 298 -2.87 35.88 8.61
C ALA A 298 -2.67 35.11 7.29
N TRP A 299 -1.80 35.59 6.41
CA TRP A 299 -1.48 34.88 5.17
C TRP A 299 -0.67 33.60 5.41
N SER A 300 0.31 33.63 6.32
CA SER A 300 1.03 32.44 6.75
C SER A 300 0.09 31.38 7.34
N GLY A 301 -0.86 31.80 8.17
CA GLY A 301 -1.90 30.95 8.72
C GLY A 301 -2.78 30.31 7.65
N LEU A 302 -3.22 31.10 6.66
CA LEU A 302 -3.99 30.57 5.54
C LEU A 302 -3.20 29.54 4.74
N LEU A 303 -1.93 29.80 4.44
CA LEU A 303 -1.06 28.88 3.69
C LEU A 303 -0.88 27.55 4.43
N ILE A 304 -0.45 27.62 5.70
CA ILE A 304 -0.22 26.44 6.54
C ILE A 304 -1.53 25.68 6.75
N GLY A 305 -2.59 26.41 7.14
CA GLY A 305 -3.91 25.86 7.40
C GLY A 305 -4.48 25.14 6.18
N SER A 306 -4.31 25.69 4.98
CA SER A 306 -4.75 25.06 3.73
C SER A 306 -4.01 23.76 3.43
N VAL A 307 -2.69 23.70 3.68
CA VAL A 307 -1.93 22.44 3.50
C VAL A 307 -2.39 21.39 4.51
N VAL A 308 -2.64 21.80 5.75
CA VAL A 308 -3.16 20.92 6.79
C VAL A 308 -4.56 20.40 6.44
N THR A 309 -5.48 21.28 6.02
CA THR A 309 -6.89 20.93 5.82
C THR A 309 -7.15 20.20 4.50
N TYR A 310 -6.52 20.62 3.42
CA TYR A 310 -6.77 20.10 2.08
C TYR A 310 -5.73 19.07 1.62
N GLY A 311 -4.59 18.97 2.30
CA GLY A 311 -3.55 17.96 2.04
C GLY A 311 -3.45 16.91 3.13
N LEU A 312 -3.00 17.32 4.31
CA LEU A 312 -2.64 16.41 5.40
C LEU A 312 -3.86 15.65 5.96
N ALA A 313 -4.91 16.36 6.37
CA ALA A 313 -6.11 15.80 7.00
C ALA A 313 -6.81 14.74 6.14
N PRO A 314 -7.15 14.97 4.85
CA PRO A 314 -7.81 13.96 4.04
C PRO A 314 -6.94 12.72 3.85
N ARG A 315 -5.61 12.87 3.73
CA ARG A 315 -4.69 11.73 3.62
C ARG A 315 -4.64 10.92 4.91
N PHE A 316 -4.65 11.57 6.06
CA PHE A 316 -4.71 10.91 7.37
C PHE A 316 -6.00 10.09 7.54
N VAL A 317 -7.15 10.70 7.24
CA VAL A 317 -8.47 10.01 7.31
C VAL A 317 -8.51 8.81 6.37
N LEU A 318 -8.02 8.95 5.14
CA LEU A 318 -8.00 7.86 4.17
C LEU A 318 -7.01 6.75 4.54
N LEU A 319 -5.88 7.08 5.18
CA LEU A 319 -4.96 6.09 5.71
C LEU A 319 -5.66 5.22 6.77
N ILE A 320 -6.35 5.84 7.73
CA ILE A 320 -7.13 5.12 8.76
C ILE A 320 -8.17 4.21 8.09
N LEU A 321 -8.93 4.75 7.13
CA LEU A 321 -9.94 3.97 6.39
C LEU A 321 -9.33 2.77 5.68
N CYS A 322 -8.18 2.94 5.00
CA CYS A 322 -7.53 1.88 4.27
C CYS A 322 -6.98 0.79 5.21
N VAL A 323 -6.35 1.15 6.31
CA VAL A 323 -5.86 0.21 7.33
C VAL A 323 -7.02 -0.56 7.96
N TRP A 324 -8.12 0.12 8.28
CA TRP A 324 -9.32 -0.52 8.80
C TRP A 324 -9.95 -1.49 7.80
N ARG A 325 -10.05 -1.11 6.52
CA ARG A 325 -10.51 -2.01 5.45
C ARG A 325 -9.57 -3.20 5.26
N GLN A 326 -8.26 -2.99 5.38
CA GLN A 326 -7.26 -4.05 5.31
C GLN A 326 -7.44 -5.09 6.43
N SER A 327 -7.71 -4.67 7.67
CA SER A 327 -7.97 -5.60 8.78
C SER A 327 -9.28 -6.41 8.64
N ARG A 328 -10.16 -5.99 7.73
CA ARG A 328 -11.44 -6.66 7.45
C ARG A 328 -11.41 -7.52 6.19
N ALA A 329 -10.39 -7.40 5.35
CA ALA A 329 -10.16 -8.21 4.15
C ALA A 329 -9.38 -9.50 4.47
#